data_AF-A0A2D6NYD1-F1
#
_entry.id   AF-A0A2D6NYD1-F1
#
_cell.length_a   1.000
_cell.length_b   1.000
_cell.length_c   1.000
_cell.angle_alpha   90.00
_cell.angle_beta   90.00
_cell.angle_gamma   90.00
#
_symmetry.space_group_name_H-M   'P 1'
#
loop_
_entity.id
_entity.type
_entity.pdbx_description
1 polymer ?
#
loop_
_entity_poly.entity_id
_entity_poly.type
_entity_poly.pdbx_seq_one_letter_code
_entity_poly.pdbx_strand_id
1 'polypeptide(L)'
;MSNCQNCGYELVLLSRGKYKCSLCSKLYLPKKVESRTFRIWNKKQRELDMHNLNLEIQQIKETKKERSILRAFRSLFKQRKPRIKLSPEELEQRNKHYVKWYYHRNKERLLEQDEAWRDANRETCSLMYKRWLANNKEKRQEFLKAYRLKNRTLERQKGRMAHWRRKQKALADTYLENSHYKSSTIQFFPFSPTF
;
A
#
# COMPACT_ATOMS: atom_id res chain seq x y z
N MET A 1 12.17 41.82 -27.51
CA MET A 1 11.39 42.06 -26.27
C MET A 1 11.58 43.51 -25.86
N SER A 2 10.63 44.11 -25.15
CA SER A 2 10.72 45.53 -24.79
C SER A 2 11.68 45.70 -23.62
N ASN A 3 12.71 46.54 -23.79
CA ASN A 3 13.71 46.79 -22.78
C ASN A 3 13.33 48.00 -21.92
N CYS A 4 13.76 47.99 -20.67
CA CYS A 4 13.55 49.09 -19.76
C CYS A 4 14.35 50.34 -20.18
N GLN A 5 13.66 51.48 -20.26
CA GLN A 5 14.27 52.77 -20.62
C GLN A 5 15.34 53.26 -19.62
N ASN A 6 15.37 52.71 -18.39
CA ASN A 6 16.32 53.12 -17.35
C ASN A 6 17.50 52.16 -17.19
N CYS A 7 17.24 50.85 -17.32
CA CYS A 7 18.19 49.78 -16.97
C CYS A 7 18.67 48.99 -18.20
N GLY A 8 18.06 49.18 -19.38
CA GLY A 8 18.34 48.39 -20.60
C GLY A 8 17.90 46.92 -20.54
N TYR A 9 17.56 46.43 -19.34
CA TYR A 9 17.19 45.05 -19.05
C TYR A 9 15.78 44.70 -19.51
N GLU A 10 15.53 43.40 -19.73
CA GLU A 10 14.24 42.89 -20.19
C GLU A 10 13.11 43.10 -19.17
N LEU A 11 11.92 43.39 -19.70
CA LEU A 11 10.71 43.58 -18.91
C LEU A 11 9.94 42.26 -18.78
N VAL A 12 9.60 41.89 -17.56
CA VAL A 12 8.80 40.69 -17.25
C VAL A 12 7.34 41.08 -17.02
N LEU A 13 6.40 40.37 -17.65
CA LEU A 13 4.96 40.57 -17.46
C LEU A 13 4.52 39.92 -16.13
N LEU A 14 3.93 40.72 -15.24
CA LEU A 14 3.35 40.25 -13.98
C LEU A 14 1.88 39.82 -14.16
N SER A 15 1.40 38.97 -13.25
CA SER A 15 0.02 38.47 -13.20
C SER A 15 -1.07 39.56 -13.17
N ARG A 16 -0.73 40.79 -12.77
CA ARG A 16 -1.63 41.96 -12.77
C ARG A 16 -1.58 42.78 -14.07
N GLY A 17 -1.01 42.23 -15.14
CA GLY A 17 -0.92 42.90 -16.45
C GLY A 17 -0.04 44.15 -16.42
N LYS A 18 0.99 44.19 -15.58
CA LYS A 18 2.01 45.25 -15.53
C LYS A 18 3.36 44.65 -15.86
N TYR A 19 4.21 45.41 -16.54
CA TYR A 19 5.58 45.00 -16.82
C TYR A 19 6.51 45.48 -15.69
N LYS A 20 7.51 44.68 -15.30
CA LYS A 20 8.51 45.03 -14.29
C LYS A 20 9.92 44.85 -14.87
N CYS A 21 10.82 45.85 -14.76
CA CYS A 21 12.26 45.61 -15.02
C CYS A 21 12.78 44.68 -13.91
N SER A 22 13.40 43.56 -14.30
CA SER A 22 13.98 42.62 -13.35
C SER A 22 15.14 43.22 -12.55
N LEU A 23 15.86 44.19 -13.12
CA LEU A 23 16.99 44.85 -12.47
C LEU A 23 16.56 46.02 -11.55
N CYS A 24 15.89 47.05 -12.09
CA CYS A 24 15.54 48.26 -11.34
C CYS A 24 14.16 48.21 -10.66
N SER A 25 13.43 47.08 -10.78
CA SER A 25 12.10 46.88 -10.21
C SER A 25 11.00 47.90 -10.60
N LYS A 26 11.28 48.80 -11.54
CA LYS A 26 10.34 49.82 -12.00
C LYS A 26 9.19 49.17 -12.78
N LEU A 27 7.98 49.63 -12.49
CA LEU A 27 6.76 49.15 -13.14
C LEU A 27 6.43 50.00 -14.37
N TYR A 28 6.06 49.31 -15.43
CA TYR A 28 5.66 49.89 -16.71
C TYR A 28 4.24 49.47 -17.05
N LEU A 29 3.44 50.43 -17.51
CA LEU A 29 2.11 50.16 -18.02
C LEU A 29 2.22 49.50 -19.40
N PRO A 30 1.37 48.50 -19.73
CA PRO A 30 1.36 47.86 -21.05
C PRO A 30 1.27 48.86 -22.20
N LYS A 31 0.48 49.93 -22.05
CA LYS A 31 0.35 51.00 -23.06
C LYS A 31 1.67 51.68 -23.44
N LYS A 32 2.67 51.68 -22.54
CA LYS A 32 4.00 52.29 -22.74
C LYS A 32 5.03 51.31 -23.33
N VAL A 33 4.76 50.00 -23.23
CA VAL A 33 5.72 48.92 -23.53
C VAL A 33 5.32 48.17 -24.80
N GLU A 34 4.01 48.03 -25.03
CA GLU A 34 3.43 47.27 -26.12
C GLU A 34 3.08 48.18 -27.31
N SER A 35 3.42 47.70 -28.51
CA SER A 35 3.00 48.36 -29.75
C SER A 35 1.48 48.39 -29.87
N ARG A 36 0.96 49.38 -30.61
CA ARG A 36 -0.48 49.47 -30.89
C ARG A 36 -1.00 48.21 -31.60
N THR A 37 -0.19 47.64 -32.50
CA THR A 37 -0.51 46.42 -33.25
C THR A 37 -0.61 45.21 -32.31
N PHE A 38 0.33 45.04 -31.38
CA PHE A 38 0.29 43.96 -30.39
C PHE A 38 -0.92 44.09 -29.47
N ARG A 39 -1.28 45.31 -29.04
CA ARG A 39 -2.48 45.55 -28.21
C ARG A 39 -3.78 45.18 -28.93
N ILE A 40 -3.89 45.52 -30.21
CA ILE A 40 -5.06 45.16 -31.03
C ILE A 40 -5.11 43.65 -31.22
N TRP A 41 -3.98 43.01 -31.52
CA TRP A 41 -3.89 41.56 -31.65
C TRP A 41 -4.25 40.85 -30.34
N ASN A 42 -3.70 41.28 -29.20
CA ASN A 42 -4.00 40.73 -27.88
C ASN A 42 -5.45 40.99 -27.43
N LYS A 43 -6.07 42.08 -27.90
CA LYS A 43 -7.51 42.30 -27.72
C LYS A 43 -8.33 41.29 -28.52
N LYS A 44 -8.00 41.09 -29.81
CA LYS A 44 -8.65 40.10 -30.67
C LYS A 44 -8.47 38.66 -30.14
N GLN A 45 -7.28 38.33 -29.64
CA GLN A 45 -7.01 37.03 -29.02
C GLN A 45 -7.89 36.80 -27.79
N ARG A 46 -7.99 37.78 -26.89
CA ARG A 46 -8.90 37.66 -25.74
C ARG A 46 -10.37 37.52 -26.13
N GLU A 47 -10.81 38.21 -27.18
CA GLU A 47 -12.16 38.06 -27.71
C GLU A 47 -12.40 36.65 -28.28
N LEU A 48 -11.41 36.10 -29.00
CA LEU A 48 -11.43 34.71 -29.49
C LEU A 48 -11.40 33.70 -28.34
N ASP A 49 -10.54 33.89 -27.35
CA ASP A 49 -10.44 33.02 -26.17
C ASP A 49 -11.75 33.01 -25.38
N MET A 50 -12.37 34.19 -25.19
CA MET A 50 -13.68 34.29 -24.55
C MET A 50 -14.77 33.62 -25.37
N HIS A 51 -14.74 33.74 -26.69
CA HIS A 51 -15.69 33.05 -27.58
C HIS A 51 -15.52 31.53 -27.50
N ASN A 52 -14.28 31.03 -27.60
CA ASN A 52 -13.95 29.61 -27.49
C ASN A 52 -14.34 29.04 -26.12
N LEU A 53 -14.05 29.77 -25.04
CA LEU A 53 -14.46 29.39 -23.69
C LEU A 53 -15.98 29.28 -23.57
N ASN A 54 -16.73 30.20 -24.18
CA ASN A 54 -18.19 30.15 -24.18
C ASN A 54 -18.71 28.93 -24.96
N LEU A 55 -18.10 28.59 -26.10
CA LEU A 55 -18.41 27.38 -26.85
C LEU A 55 -18.12 26.11 -26.04
N GLU A 56 -16.97 26.03 -25.36
CA GLU A 56 -16.64 24.92 -24.47
C GLU A 56 -17.65 24.78 -23.33
N ILE A 57 -18.03 25.89 -22.69
CA ILE A 57 -19.05 25.89 -21.64
C ILE A 57 -20.39 25.38 -22.16
N GLN A 58 -20.79 25.78 -23.37
CA GLN A 58 -22.01 25.28 -24.01
C GLN A 58 -21.94 23.78 -24.27
N GLN A 59 -20.86 23.28 -24.86
CA GLN A 59 -20.65 21.85 -25.10
C GLN A 59 -20.64 21.05 -23.78
N ILE A 60 -20.02 21.56 -22.72
CA ILE A 60 -20.04 20.92 -21.40
C ILE A 60 -21.48 20.86 -20.84
N LYS A 61 -22.28 21.92 -21.04
CA LYS A 61 -23.69 21.93 -20.61
C LYS A 61 -24.50 20.92 -21.39
N GLU A 62 -24.32 20.83 -22.71
CA GLU A 62 -25.00 19.88 -23.58
C GLU A 62 -24.64 18.44 -23.23
N THR A 63 -23.34 18.12 -23.14
CA THR A 63 -22.87 16.79 -22.75
C THR A 63 -23.34 16.39 -21.34
N LYS A 64 -23.42 17.33 -20.40
CA LYS A 64 -24.01 17.08 -19.08
C LYS A 64 -25.50 16.77 -19.16
N LYS A 65 -26.26 17.52 -19.98
CA LYS A 65 -27.69 17.24 -20.23
C LYS A 65 -27.86 15.86 -20.86
N GLU A 66 -27.11 15.54 -21.90
CA GLU A 66 -27.12 14.22 -22.56
C GLU A 66 -26.79 13.09 -21.57
N ARG A 67 -25.73 13.24 -20.77
CA ARG A 67 -25.38 12.26 -19.73
C ARG A 67 -26.49 12.11 -18.70
N SER A 68 -27.16 13.19 -18.33
CA SER A 68 -28.32 13.16 -17.42
C SER A 68 -29.49 12.39 -18.04
N ILE A 69 -29.83 12.69 -19.30
CA ILE A 69 -30.88 11.99 -20.05
C ILE A 69 -30.55 10.51 -20.20
N LEU A 70 -29.31 10.16 -20.58
CA LEU A 70 -28.84 8.77 -20.67
C LEU A 70 -28.92 8.04 -19.34
N ARG A 71 -28.59 8.71 -18.22
CA ARG A 71 -28.74 8.12 -16.87
C ARG A 71 -30.21 7.91 -16.52
N ALA A 72 -31.06 8.88 -16.80
CA ALA A 72 -32.50 8.78 -16.58
C ALA A 72 -33.09 7.65 -17.43
N PHE A 73 -32.77 7.59 -18.72
CA PHE A 73 -33.17 6.51 -19.63
C PHE A 73 -32.70 5.15 -19.12
N ARG A 74 -31.41 5.00 -18.78
CA ARG A 74 -30.89 3.76 -18.17
C ARG A 74 -31.64 3.38 -16.90
N SER A 75 -32.10 4.36 -16.11
CA SER A 75 -32.84 4.09 -14.88
C SER A 75 -34.26 3.57 -15.13
N LEU A 76 -34.91 3.98 -16.23
CA LEU A 76 -36.24 3.49 -16.64
C LEU A 76 -36.20 2.00 -16.99
N PHE A 77 -35.11 1.54 -17.61
CA PHE A 77 -34.93 0.13 -17.98
C PHE A 77 -34.12 -0.68 -16.97
N LYS A 78 -33.70 -0.07 -15.85
CA LYS A 78 -32.97 -0.77 -14.81
C LYS A 78 -33.96 -1.61 -14.01
N GLN A 79 -34.14 -2.85 -14.43
CA GLN A 79 -34.80 -3.88 -13.63
C GLN A 79 -34.11 -3.93 -12.26
N ARG A 80 -34.81 -3.46 -11.22
CA ARG A 80 -34.31 -3.55 -9.85
C ARG A 80 -34.35 -5.02 -9.48
N LYS A 81 -33.17 -5.65 -9.38
CA LYS A 81 -33.07 -7.01 -8.86
C LYS A 81 -33.84 -7.04 -7.53
N PRO A 82 -34.78 -8.00 -7.35
CA PRO A 82 -35.55 -8.08 -6.12
C PRO A 82 -34.56 -8.18 -4.95
N ARG A 83 -34.69 -7.26 -3.98
CA ARG A 83 -33.88 -7.30 -2.77
C ARG A 83 -34.41 -8.44 -1.93
N ILE A 84 -33.78 -9.60 -2.03
CA ILE A 84 -34.03 -10.73 -1.14
C ILE A 84 -33.73 -10.25 0.28
N LYS A 85 -34.77 -10.15 1.12
CA LYS A 85 -34.61 -9.85 2.54
C LYS A 85 -34.14 -11.13 3.22
N LEU A 86 -32.84 -11.26 3.39
CA LEU A 86 -32.24 -12.33 4.17
C LEU A 86 -32.46 -12.05 5.66
N SER A 87 -32.69 -13.10 6.44
CA SER A 87 -32.58 -13.02 7.90
C SER A 87 -31.15 -12.60 8.29
N PRO A 88 -30.93 -11.90 9.41
CA PRO A 88 -29.60 -11.59 9.91
C PRO A 88 -28.66 -12.82 9.98
N GLU A 89 -29.20 -13.98 10.36
CA GLU A 89 -28.44 -15.24 10.44
C GLU A 89 -28.00 -15.76 9.06
N GLU A 90 -28.90 -15.72 8.07
CA GLU A 90 -28.61 -16.14 6.69
C GLU A 90 -27.56 -15.21 6.05
N LEU A 91 -27.64 -13.92 6.35
CA LEU A 91 -26.66 -12.94 5.88
C LEU A 91 -25.27 -13.24 6.48
N GLU A 92 -25.21 -13.56 7.77
CA GLU A 92 -23.95 -13.93 8.43
C GLU A 92 -23.36 -15.21 7.82
N GLN A 93 -24.17 -16.25 7.63
CA GLN A 93 -23.73 -17.50 7.00
C GLN A 93 -23.22 -17.27 5.56
N ARG A 94 -23.96 -16.48 4.77
CA ARG A 94 -23.57 -16.13 3.41
C ARG A 94 -22.27 -15.33 3.38
N ASN A 95 -22.10 -14.39 4.30
CA ASN A 95 -20.87 -13.62 4.42
C ASN A 95 -19.70 -14.51 4.82
N LYS A 96 -19.86 -15.41 5.79
CA LYS A 96 -18.82 -16.39 6.16
C LYS A 96 -18.40 -17.24 4.96
N HIS A 97 -19.37 -17.75 4.19
CA HIS A 97 -19.10 -18.54 2.99
C HIS A 97 -18.38 -17.70 1.92
N TYR A 98 -18.85 -16.48 1.66
CA TYR A 98 -18.24 -15.57 0.70
C TYR A 98 -16.80 -15.20 1.09
N VAL A 99 -16.54 -14.90 2.36
CA VAL A 99 -15.20 -14.58 2.87
C VAL A 99 -14.24 -15.75 2.65
N LYS A 100 -14.66 -16.97 3.01
CA LYS A 100 -13.87 -18.18 2.76
C LYS A 100 -13.59 -18.37 1.27
N TRP A 101 -14.63 -18.32 0.45
CA TRP A 101 -14.51 -18.46 -1.01
C TRP A 101 -13.56 -17.41 -1.61
N TYR A 102 -13.70 -16.14 -1.20
CA TYR A 102 -12.87 -15.05 -1.66
C TYR A 102 -11.41 -15.26 -1.26
N TYR A 103 -11.15 -15.63 -0.01
CA TYR A 103 -9.80 -15.92 0.47
C TYR A 103 -9.17 -17.06 -0.31
N HIS A 104 -9.87 -18.20 -0.48
CA HIS A 104 -9.33 -19.33 -1.22
C HIS A 104 -9.05 -19.00 -2.68
N ARG A 105 -9.94 -18.27 -3.35
CA ARG A 105 -9.78 -17.89 -4.75
C ARG A 105 -8.66 -16.87 -4.97
N ASN A 106 -8.37 -16.02 -3.99
CA ASN A 106 -7.40 -14.93 -4.12
C ASN A 106 -6.16 -15.13 -3.23
N LYS A 107 -5.96 -16.33 -2.69
CA LYS A 107 -4.95 -16.60 -1.65
C LYS A 107 -3.56 -16.16 -2.09
N GLU A 108 -3.14 -16.58 -3.28
CA GLU A 108 -1.79 -16.30 -3.80
C GLU A 108 -1.59 -14.79 -4.01
N ARG A 109 -2.53 -14.13 -4.71
CA ARG A 109 -2.50 -12.67 -4.89
C ARG A 109 -2.47 -11.91 -3.56
N LEU A 110 -3.20 -12.37 -2.54
CA LEU A 110 -3.20 -11.73 -1.21
C LEU A 110 -1.85 -11.92 -0.51
N LEU A 111 -1.22 -13.10 -0.66
CA LEU A 111 0.10 -13.36 -0.09
C LEU A 111 1.19 -12.54 -0.77
N GLU A 112 1.18 -12.45 -2.10
CA GLU A 112 2.10 -11.61 -2.87
C GLU A 112 1.96 -10.13 -2.49
N GLN A 113 0.73 -9.65 -2.36
CA GLN A 113 0.48 -8.28 -1.93
C GLN A 113 0.97 -8.02 -0.51
N ASP A 114 0.78 -8.97 0.41
CA ASP A 114 1.25 -8.88 1.79
C ASP A 114 2.78 -8.94 1.89
N GLU A 115 3.43 -9.77 1.08
CA GLU A 115 4.89 -9.83 0.98
C GLU A 115 5.47 -8.52 0.41
N ALA A 116 4.93 -8.04 -0.71
CA ALA A 116 5.34 -6.76 -1.30
C ALA A 116 5.15 -5.59 -0.32
N TRP A 117 4.05 -5.59 0.43
CA TRP A 117 3.82 -4.57 1.46
C TRP A 117 4.83 -4.68 2.61
N ARG A 118 5.11 -5.90 3.10
CA ARG A 118 6.10 -6.13 4.16
C ARG A 118 7.50 -5.72 3.75
N ASP A 119 7.90 -5.99 2.51
CA ASP A 119 9.22 -5.61 2.00
C ASP A 119 9.34 -4.09 1.85
N ALA A 120 8.35 -3.44 1.25
CA ALA A 120 8.32 -1.98 1.11
C ALA A 120 8.30 -1.24 2.46
N ASN A 121 7.73 -1.85 3.50
CA ASN A 121 7.56 -1.23 4.82
C ASN A 121 8.46 -1.87 5.90
N ARG A 122 9.43 -2.70 5.53
CA ARG A 122 10.25 -3.45 6.50
C ARG A 122 10.97 -2.53 7.48
N GLU A 123 11.60 -1.50 6.93
CA GLU A 123 12.38 -0.54 7.72
C GLU A 123 11.48 0.34 8.59
N THR A 124 10.35 0.82 8.06
CA THR A 124 9.41 1.67 8.78
C THR A 124 8.75 0.91 9.93
N CYS A 125 8.34 -0.34 9.71
CA CYS A 125 7.83 -1.23 10.76
C CYS A 125 8.89 -1.51 11.83
N SER A 126 10.14 -1.78 11.44
CA SER A 126 11.23 -2.02 12.38
C SER A 126 11.53 -0.78 13.23
N LEU A 127 11.56 0.41 12.62
CA LEU A 127 11.79 1.67 13.33
C LEU A 127 10.64 1.99 14.29
N MET A 128 9.40 1.80 13.84
CA MET A 128 8.22 1.97 14.68
C MET A 128 8.26 1.01 15.88
N TYR A 129 8.62 -0.25 15.66
CA TYR A 129 8.74 -1.24 16.72
C TYR A 129 9.84 -0.88 17.72
N LYS A 130 11.02 -0.45 17.25
CA LYS A 130 12.11 0.04 18.11
C LYS A 130 11.68 1.24 18.96
N ARG A 131 10.98 2.21 18.37
CA ARG A 131 10.42 3.37 19.10
C ARG A 131 9.40 2.94 20.14
N TRP A 132 8.49 2.02 19.79
CA TRP A 132 7.52 1.47 20.73
C TRP A 132 8.22 0.77 21.89
N LEU A 133 9.25 -0.05 21.62
CA LEU A 133 10.03 -0.73 22.65
C LEU A 133 10.76 0.25 23.58
N ALA A 134 11.34 1.33 23.04
CA ALA A 134 11.99 2.36 23.85
C ALA A 134 11.00 3.03 24.81
N ASN A 135 9.80 3.38 24.31
CA ASN A 135 8.77 4.07 25.08
C ASN A 135 8.00 3.15 26.04
N ASN A 136 8.00 1.83 25.82
CA ASN A 136 7.22 0.86 26.61
C ASN A 136 8.10 -0.15 27.35
N LYS A 137 9.38 0.18 27.57
CA LYS A 137 10.38 -0.72 28.17
C LYS A 137 9.91 -1.29 29.51
N GLU A 138 9.39 -0.45 30.40
CA GLU A 138 8.96 -0.83 31.75
C GLU A 138 7.72 -1.73 31.72
N LYS A 139 6.66 -1.32 31.01
CA LYS A 139 5.45 -2.13 30.82
C LYS A 139 5.76 -3.51 30.23
N ARG A 140 6.70 -3.58 29.28
CA ARG A 140 7.15 -4.85 28.72
C ARG A 140 7.88 -5.70 29.75
N GLN A 141 8.73 -5.11 30.58
CA GLN A 141 9.44 -5.85 31.63
C GLN A 141 8.47 -6.40 32.68
N GLU A 142 7.48 -5.62 33.09
CA GLU A 142 6.43 -6.06 34.02
C GLU A 142 5.62 -7.22 33.44
N PHE A 143 5.17 -7.09 32.20
CA PHE A 143 4.49 -8.17 31.48
C PHE A 143 5.35 -9.43 31.42
N LEU A 144 6.64 -9.32 31.07
CA LEU A 144 7.55 -10.46 31.01
C LEU A 144 7.78 -11.10 32.38
N LYS A 145 7.89 -10.30 33.46
CA LYS A 145 7.98 -10.81 34.83
C LYS A 145 6.73 -11.60 35.19
N ALA A 146 5.54 -11.04 34.94
CA ALA A 146 4.26 -11.70 35.21
C ALA A 146 4.10 -13.00 34.38
N TYR A 147 4.43 -12.96 33.09
CA TYR A 147 4.40 -14.13 32.21
C TYR A 147 5.35 -15.23 32.69
N ARG A 148 6.59 -14.89 33.06
CA ARG A 148 7.58 -15.84 33.59
C ARG A 148 7.12 -16.45 34.91
N LEU A 149 6.52 -15.65 35.80
CA LEU A 149 6.01 -16.13 37.07
C LEU A 149 4.87 -17.14 36.85
N LYS A 150 3.89 -16.78 36.00
CA LYS A 150 2.74 -17.62 35.66
C LYS A 150 3.16 -18.93 35.00
N ASN A 151 4.13 -18.89 34.10
CA ASN A 151 4.56 -20.05 33.30
C ASN A 151 5.79 -20.77 33.87
N ARG A 152 6.25 -20.42 35.07
CA ARG A 152 7.50 -20.92 35.67
C ARG A 152 7.55 -22.45 35.75
N THR A 153 6.44 -23.08 36.13
CA THR A 153 6.32 -24.54 36.29
C THR A 153 6.37 -25.25 34.95
N LEU A 154 5.64 -24.73 33.95
CA LEU A 154 5.62 -25.24 32.59
C LEU A 154 7.01 -25.15 31.92
N GLU A 155 7.67 -24.00 32.04
CA GLU A 155 9.02 -23.81 31.47
C GLU A 155 10.06 -24.73 32.14
N ARG A 156 9.96 -24.95 33.45
CA ARG A 156 10.80 -25.94 34.15
C ARG A 156 10.55 -27.37 33.66
N GLN A 157 9.29 -27.74 33.42
CA GLN A 157 8.95 -29.05 32.88
C GLN A 157 9.51 -29.23 31.47
N LYS A 158 9.33 -28.24 30.57
CA LYS A 158 9.95 -28.25 29.24
C LYS A 158 11.47 -28.37 29.34
N GLY A 159 12.10 -27.63 30.26
CA GLY A 159 13.53 -27.70 30.51
C GLY A 159 14.00 -29.10 30.94
N ARG A 160 13.28 -29.76 31.86
CA ARG A 160 13.55 -31.14 32.25
C ARG A 160 13.41 -32.11 31.08
N MET A 161 12.34 -31.99 30.30
CA MET A 161 12.13 -32.84 29.11
C MET A 161 13.25 -32.63 28.08
N ALA A 162 13.64 -31.39 27.82
CA ALA A 162 14.75 -31.08 26.91
C ALA A 162 16.10 -31.61 27.42
N HIS A 163 16.34 -31.55 28.73
CA HIS A 163 17.52 -32.15 29.35
C HIS A 163 17.57 -33.67 29.13
N TRP A 164 16.48 -34.38 29.41
CA TRP A 164 16.41 -35.84 29.22
C TRP A 164 16.50 -36.25 27.75
N ARG A 165 15.87 -35.50 26.83
CA ARG A 165 16.02 -35.73 25.39
C ARG A 165 17.48 -35.58 24.94
N ARG A 166 18.22 -34.60 25.47
CA ARG A 166 19.66 -34.45 25.19
C ARG A 166 20.48 -35.61 25.74
N LYS A 167 20.19 -36.10 26.95
CA LYS A 167 20.85 -37.29 27.51
C LYS A 167 20.57 -38.56 26.71
N GLN A 168 19.31 -38.77 26.30
CA GLN A 168 18.92 -39.91 25.46
C GLN A 168 19.62 -39.87 24.10
N LYS A 169 19.69 -38.68 23.47
CA LYS A 169 20.45 -38.49 22.24
C LYS A 169 21.92 -38.84 22.44
N ALA A 170 22.58 -38.28 23.46
CA ALA A 170 23.99 -38.56 23.73
C ALA A 170 24.25 -40.05 23.98
N LEU A 171 23.36 -40.74 24.70
CA LEU A 171 23.45 -42.18 24.94
C LEU A 171 23.30 -42.97 23.62
N ALA A 172 22.33 -42.62 22.77
CA ALA A 172 22.19 -43.22 21.45
C ALA A 172 23.43 -43.00 20.59
N ASP A 173 23.99 -41.78 20.59
CA ASP A 173 25.23 -41.45 19.89
C ASP A 173 26.40 -42.33 20.42
N THR A 174 26.53 -42.53 21.73
CA THR A 174 27.56 -43.43 22.30
C THR A 174 27.36 -44.91 21.93
N TYR A 175 26.13 -45.40 21.80
CA TYR A 175 25.89 -46.78 21.36
C TYR A 175 26.22 -46.97 19.88
N LEU A 176 25.99 -45.94 19.06
CA LEU A 176 26.41 -45.94 17.65
C LEU A 176 27.94 -45.91 17.53
N GLU A 177 28.62 -45.17 18.40
CA GLU A 177 30.10 -45.14 18.46
C GLU A 177 30.70 -46.43 19.03
N ASN A 178 30.07 -47.06 20.03
CA ASN A 178 30.49 -48.34 20.63
C ASN A 178 30.14 -49.58 19.80
N SER A 179 29.70 -49.41 18.55
CA SER A 179 29.40 -50.48 17.59
C SER A 179 30.67 -51.21 17.10
N HIS A 180 31.42 -51.78 18.02
CA HIS A 180 32.30 -52.93 17.76
C HIS A 180 31.51 -54.16 17.25
N TYR A 181 30.18 -54.12 17.20
CA TYR A 181 29.38 -54.91 16.26
C TYR A 181 29.39 -54.26 14.87
N LYS A 182 30.51 -54.40 14.16
CA LYS A 182 30.51 -54.26 12.71
C LYS A 182 29.55 -55.31 12.14
N SER A 183 28.56 -54.88 11.36
CA SER A 183 27.67 -55.73 10.56
C SER A 183 28.41 -56.67 9.58
N SER A 184 29.73 -56.59 9.49
CA SER A 184 30.59 -57.45 8.68
C SER A 184 30.87 -58.83 9.29
N THR A 185 30.37 -59.17 10.48
CA THR A 185 30.69 -60.47 11.15
C THR A 185 29.47 -61.38 11.36
N ILE A 186 28.27 -60.95 10.98
CA ILE A 186 27.09 -61.83 11.02
C ILE A 186 27.07 -62.61 9.71
N GLN A 187 27.66 -63.82 9.71
CA GLN A 187 27.43 -64.77 8.64
C GLN A 187 25.95 -65.15 8.66
N PHE A 188 25.22 -64.67 7.67
CA PHE A 188 23.87 -65.15 7.37
C PHE A 188 23.98 -66.64 7.01
N PHE A 189 23.59 -67.53 7.93
CA PHE A 189 23.36 -68.92 7.60
C PHE A 189 22.04 -69.01 6.81
N PRO A 190 22.06 -69.43 5.52
CA PRO A 190 20.87 -69.50 4.70
C PRO A 190 20.27 -70.90 4.85
N PHE A 191 19.51 -71.15 5.91
CA PHE A 191 18.61 -72.30 5.92
C PHE A 191 17.26 -71.89 6.48
N SER A 192 16.34 -71.68 5.54
CA SER A 192 14.90 -71.75 5.79
C SER A 192 14.52 -73.21 5.99
N PRO A 193 13.96 -73.62 7.14
CA PRO A 193 13.23 -74.87 7.20
C PRO A 193 11.89 -74.61 6.53
N THR A 194 11.79 -75.00 5.27
CA THR A 194 10.53 -75.50 4.72
C THR A 194 10.11 -76.70 5.57
N PHE A 195 9.02 -76.58 6.33
CA PHE A 195 7.84 -77.46 6.35
C PHE A 195 6.80 -76.87 7.30
#